data_AF-A0AAW7U6S0-F1
#
_entry.id   AF-A0AAW7U6S0-F1
#
_cell.length_a   1.000
_cell.length_b   1.000
_cell.length_c   1.000
_cell.angle_alpha   90.00
_cell.angle_beta   90.00
_cell.angle_gamma   90.00
#
_symmetry.space_group_name_H-M   'P 1'
#
loop_
_entity.id
_entity.type
_entity.pdbx_description
1 polymer ?
#
loop_
_entity_poly.entity_id
_entity_poly.type
_entity_poly.pdbx_seq_one_letter_code
_entity_poly.pdbx_strand_id
1 'polypeptide(L)'
;MAKTTPARATSAKPAKPAKPAKPAKPAKPVKPVKPAKPKPQTGSTARPRVSPKKPAWADMVKHYKTIPSHEFYPLISKRWAELAEREPTVWENTCAARMSYALNHSGIRLPANRAGAFIGDKDKKNHWFRVRELGEFLKKQFGRGTVEYCPPRLKSDDDADFDSAAFQERIASVKQNVLAKIKGKTGIVMFEVEGWGNASGHFTLWDGSKMLYARGHESDDDSEYYFWFARLSPNPNRPIQTVKVIFWELT
;
A
#
# COMPACT_ATOMS: atom_id res chain seq x y z
N MET A 1 1.21 -70.86 -35.20
CA MET A 1 0.77 -69.64 -34.48
C MET A 1 1.95 -68.70 -34.37
N ALA A 2 2.07 -67.75 -35.31
CA ALA A 2 3.22 -66.83 -35.39
C ALA A 2 2.84 -65.49 -34.72
N LYS A 3 3.63 -65.07 -33.73
CA LYS A 3 3.48 -63.82 -32.98
C LYS A 3 4.08 -62.68 -33.81
N THR A 4 3.28 -61.66 -34.10
CA THR A 4 3.69 -60.39 -34.71
C THR A 4 4.27 -59.45 -33.66
N THR A 5 5.50 -59.00 -33.88
CA THR A 5 6.19 -57.96 -33.09
C THR A 5 5.90 -56.58 -33.69
N PRO A 6 5.56 -55.53 -32.91
CA PRO A 6 5.39 -54.19 -33.46
C PRO A 6 6.73 -53.45 -33.61
N ALA A 7 6.82 -52.65 -34.66
CA ALA A 7 7.98 -51.84 -35.02
C ALA A 7 8.21 -50.69 -34.03
N ARG A 8 9.49 -50.46 -33.71
CA ARG A 8 10.00 -49.41 -32.83
C ARG A 8 9.99 -48.07 -33.56
N ALA A 9 9.18 -47.11 -33.09
CA ALA A 9 9.23 -45.72 -33.56
C ALA A 9 10.54 -45.05 -33.11
N THR A 10 11.27 -44.46 -34.05
CA THR A 10 12.44 -43.62 -33.79
C THR A 10 11.98 -42.21 -33.41
N SER A 11 12.30 -41.77 -32.21
CA SER A 11 12.04 -40.40 -31.75
C SER A 11 13.07 -39.44 -32.34
N ALA A 12 12.60 -38.45 -33.12
CA ALA A 12 13.43 -37.35 -33.59
C ALA A 12 13.78 -36.40 -32.43
N LYS A 13 15.06 -36.01 -32.33
CA LYS A 13 15.58 -35.09 -31.30
C LYS A 13 15.14 -33.65 -31.62
N PRO A 14 14.63 -32.86 -30.65
CA PRO A 14 14.23 -31.48 -30.92
C PRO A 14 15.44 -30.59 -31.23
N ALA A 15 15.27 -29.68 -32.19
CA ALA A 15 16.29 -28.70 -32.59
C ALA A 15 16.53 -27.66 -31.48
N LYS A 16 17.80 -27.23 -31.34
CA LYS A 16 18.19 -26.18 -30.39
C LYS A 16 17.58 -24.83 -30.80
N PRO A 17 17.07 -24.02 -29.85
CA PRO A 17 16.58 -22.67 -30.15
C PRO A 17 17.72 -21.73 -30.56
N ALA A 18 17.42 -20.86 -31.52
CA ALA A 18 18.35 -19.84 -32.02
C ALA A 18 18.63 -18.76 -30.96
N LYS A 19 19.87 -18.24 -30.95
CA LYS A 19 20.27 -17.15 -30.05
C LYS A 19 19.52 -15.85 -30.39
N PRO A 20 19.07 -15.06 -29.38
CA PRO A 20 18.45 -13.76 -29.61
C PRO A 20 19.42 -12.76 -30.24
N ALA A 21 18.92 -11.96 -31.18
CA ALA A 21 19.66 -10.84 -31.77
C ALA A 21 19.92 -9.72 -30.74
N LYS A 22 21.07 -9.05 -30.86
CA LYS A 22 21.46 -7.95 -29.97
C LYS A 22 20.54 -6.72 -30.19
N PRO A 23 20.13 -6.00 -29.13
CA PRO A 23 19.33 -4.78 -29.26
C PRO A 23 20.07 -3.67 -30.00
N ALA A 24 19.36 -2.94 -30.85
CA ALA A 24 19.85 -1.75 -31.52
C ALA A 24 20.05 -0.59 -30.53
N LYS A 25 21.08 0.25 -30.79
CA LYS A 25 21.40 1.41 -29.95
C LYS A 25 20.30 2.49 -30.06
N PRO A 26 19.90 3.15 -28.95
CA PRO A 26 18.89 4.21 -28.98
C PRO A 26 19.37 5.46 -29.73
N ALA A 27 18.47 6.07 -30.49
CA ALA A 27 18.68 7.35 -31.15
C ALA A 27 18.77 8.52 -30.16
N LYS A 28 19.54 9.55 -30.51
CA LYS A 28 19.79 10.73 -29.66
C LYS A 28 18.51 11.58 -29.49
N PRO A 29 18.26 12.18 -28.31
CA PRO A 29 17.08 13.00 -28.07
C PRO A 29 17.08 14.31 -28.86
N VAL A 30 15.93 14.68 -29.43
CA VAL A 30 15.68 15.98 -30.07
C VAL A 30 15.40 17.03 -28.98
N LYS A 31 15.97 18.24 -29.13
CA LYS A 31 15.81 19.35 -28.18
C LYS A 31 14.37 19.89 -28.16
N PRO A 32 13.77 20.22 -27.00
CA PRO A 32 12.43 20.79 -26.93
C PRO A 32 12.38 22.25 -27.40
N VAL A 33 11.33 22.61 -28.14
CA VAL A 33 10.98 24.00 -28.50
C VAL A 33 10.28 24.68 -27.31
N LYS A 34 10.64 25.95 -27.04
CA LYS A 34 10.07 26.75 -25.94
C LYS A 34 8.58 27.06 -26.18
N PRO A 35 7.70 26.93 -25.17
CA PRO A 35 6.30 27.31 -25.29
C PRO A 35 6.09 28.84 -25.22
N ALA A 36 5.10 29.33 -25.97
CA ALA A 36 4.69 30.73 -26.02
C ALA A 36 3.98 31.19 -24.73
N LYS A 37 4.16 32.47 -24.37
CA LYS A 37 3.56 33.10 -23.17
C LYS A 37 2.03 33.22 -23.31
N PRO A 38 1.23 32.91 -22.27
CA PRO A 38 -0.21 33.15 -22.28
C PRO A 38 -0.55 34.64 -22.04
N LYS A 39 -1.62 35.12 -22.71
CA LYS A 39 -2.23 36.45 -22.53
C LYS A 39 -3.02 36.55 -21.21
N PRO A 40 -3.22 37.75 -20.65
CA PRO A 40 -3.87 37.92 -19.35
C PRO A 40 -5.39 37.72 -19.45
N GLN A 41 -5.96 36.90 -18.56
CA GLN A 41 -7.40 36.84 -18.31
C GLN A 41 -7.73 37.63 -17.04
N THR A 42 -8.74 38.48 -17.15
CA THR A 42 -9.30 39.36 -16.13
C THR A 42 -10.07 38.59 -15.06
N GLY A 43 -9.78 38.88 -13.79
CA GLY A 43 -10.77 38.96 -12.70
C GLY A 43 -11.43 37.66 -12.23
N SER A 44 -10.74 36.90 -11.38
CA SER A 44 -11.40 36.16 -10.29
C SER A 44 -10.51 36.23 -9.06
N THR A 45 -10.99 36.90 -8.01
CA THR A 45 -10.32 36.99 -6.72
C THR A 45 -10.36 35.62 -6.04
N ALA A 46 -9.46 34.72 -6.44
CA ALA A 46 -9.21 33.48 -5.72
C ALA A 46 -8.60 33.82 -4.36
N ARG A 47 -9.36 33.62 -3.28
CA ARG A 47 -8.77 33.51 -1.94
C ARG A 47 -7.66 32.44 -2.01
N PRO A 48 -6.48 32.65 -1.42
CA PRO A 48 -5.47 31.61 -1.35
C PRO A 48 -6.09 30.40 -0.63
N ARG A 49 -6.30 29.32 -1.38
CA ARG A 49 -6.88 28.08 -0.85
C ARG A 49 -5.81 27.41 0.00
N VAL A 50 -5.76 27.76 1.29
CA VAL A 50 -4.91 27.08 2.25
C VAL A 50 -5.31 25.61 2.23
N SER A 51 -4.40 24.71 1.85
CA SER A 51 -4.64 23.27 1.89
C SER A 51 -5.03 22.89 3.32
N PRO A 52 -6.11 22.11 3.52
CA PRO A 52 -6.53 21.75 4.86
C PRO A 52 -5.44 20.92 5.55
N LYS A 53 -5.35 21.03 6.87
CA LYS A 53 -4.37 20.25 7.65
C LYS A 53 -4.66 18.76 7.54
N LYS A 54 -5.93 18.36 7.66
CA LYS A 54 -6.45 16.99 7.47
C LYS A 54 -7.58 17.00 6.41
N PRO A 55 -7.78 15.91 5.66
CA PRO A 55 -8.91 15.79 4.74
C PRO A 55 -10.22 15.58 5.51
N ALA A 56 -11.36 15.86 4.87
CA ALA A 56 -12.68 15.50 5.42
C ALA A 56 -12.90 13.99 5.30
N TRP A 57 -13.60 13.38 6.27
CA TRP A 57 -13.93 11.95 6.24
C TRP A 57 -14.73 11.58 4.98
N ALA A 58 -15.76 12.37 4.66
CA ALA A 58 -16.63 12.14 3.52
C ALA A 58 -15.87 12.09 2.19
N ASP A 59 -14.85 12.93 2.03
CA ASP A 59 -14.00 12.91 0.84
C ASP A 59 -13.05 11.71 0.84
N MET A 60 -12.45 11.38 1.99
CA MET A 60 -11.53 10.24 2.10
C MET A 60 -12.22 8.93 1.77
N VAL A 61 -13.37 8.65 2.39
CA VAL A 61 -14.10 7.40 2.17
C VAL A 61 -14.58 7.27 0.73
N LYS A 62 -15.02 8.37 0.10
CA LYS A 62 -15.44 8.40 -1.31
C LYS A 62 -14.31 8.03 -2.27
N HIS A 63 -13.08 8.44 -1.95
CA HIS A 63 -11.93 8.24 -2.84
C HIS A 63 -11.06 7.03 -2.49
N TYR A 64 -11.23 6.44 -1.30
CA TYR A 64 -10.47 5.25 -0.90
C TYR A 64 -10.95 4.00 -1.65
N LYS A 65 -10.10 3.50 -2.55
CA LYS A 65 -10.45 2.39 -3.44
C LYS A 65 -10.21 1.06 -2.74
N THR A 66 -11.26 0.25 -2.61
CA THR A 66 -11.24 -1.12 -2.06
C THR A 66 -11.36 -2.21 -3.14
N ILE A 67 -11.15 -1.83 -4.41
CA ILE A 67 -11.14 -2.76 -5.56
C ILE A 67 -9.89 -3.65 -5.58
N PRO A 68 -9.85 -4.79 -6.28
CA PRO A 68 -8.65 -5.61 -6.44
C PRO A 68 -7.43 -4.83 -6.97
N SER A 69 -6.21 -5.23 -6.56
CA SER A 69 -4.98 -4.50 -6.93
C SER A 69 -4.75 -4.43 -8.45
N HIS A 70 -5.07 -5.49 -9.19
CA HIS A 70 -4.94 -5.52 -10.65
C HIS A 70 -5.85 -4.50 -11.37
N GLU A 71 -7.00 -4.15 -10.78
CA GLU A 71 -7.86 -3.07 -11.26
C GLU A 71 -7.38 -1.69 -10.78
N PHE A 72 -6.68 -1.63 -9.65
CA PHE A 72 -6.19 -0.38 -9.08
C PHE A 72 -5.00 0.22 -9.85
N TYR A 73 -4.01 -0.58 -10.25
CA TYR A 73 -2.84 -0.07 -10.98
C TYR A 73 -3.20 0.77 -12.22
N PRO A 74 -4.09 0.33 -13.13
CA PRO A 74 -4.45 1.11 -14.32
C PRO A 74 -5.27 2.37 -14.01
N LEU A 75 -5.87 2.51 -12.82
CA LEU A 75 -6.46 3.78 -12.38
C LEU A 75 -5.39 4.85 -12.16
N ILE A 76 -4.18 4.43 -11.76
CA ILE A 76 -3.06 5.33 -11.54
C ILE A 76 -2.29 5.55 -12.84
N SER A 77 -1.67 4.49 -13.38
CA SER A 77 -0.85 4.60 -14.57
C SER A 77 -0.77 3.27 -15.32
N LYS A 78 -0.87 3.33 -16.64
CA LYS A 78 -0.67 2.17 -17.52
C LYS A 78 0.70 1.53 -17.29
N ARG A 79 1.75 2.36 -17.12
CA ARG A 79 3.11 1.89 -16.83
C ARG A 79 3.18 1.10 -15.54
N TRP A 80 2.43 1.51 -14.51
CA TRP A 80 2.40 0.77 -13.26
C TRP A 80 1.74 -0.59 -13.46
N ALA A 81 0.59 -0.65 -14.15
CA ALA A 81 -0.07 -1.92 -14.46
C ALA A 81 0.88 -2.89 -15.19
N GLU A 82 1.62 -2.42 -16.19
CA GLU A 82 2.61 -3.23 -16.92
C GLU A 82 3.76 -3.74 -16.02
N LEU A 83 4.22 -2.94 -15.06
CA LEU A 83 5.25 -3.36 -14.10
C LEU A 83 4.72 -4.36 -13.08
N ALA A 84 3.49 -4.15 -12.59
CA ALA A 84 2.83 -5.02 -11.63
C ALA A 84 2.53 -6.40 -12.24
N GLU A 85 2.23 -6.47 -13.54
CA GLU A 85 2.08 -7.74 -14.25
C GLU A 85 3.41 -8.50 -14.38
N ARG A 86 4.52 -7.79 -14.60
CA ARG A 86 5.86 -8.39 -14.72
C ARG A 86 6.44 -8.84 -13.39
N GLU A 87 6.17 -8.10 -12.32
CA GLU A 87 6.74 -8.30 -10.99
C GLU A 87 5.65 -8.27 -9.91
N PRO A 88 4.69 -9.21 -9.92
CA PRO A 88 3.50 -9.15 -9.05
C PRO A 88 3.84 -9.12 -7.55
N THR A 89 4.89 -9.82 -7.14
CA THR A 89 5.36 -9.86 -5.74
C THR A 89 5.96 -8.53 -5.28
N VAL A 90 6.58 -7.77 -6.18
CA VAL A 90 7.15 -6.45 -5.88
C VAL A 90 6.05 -5.42 -5.67
N TRP A 91 4.96 -5.55 -6.42
CA TRP A 91 3.89 -4.55 -6.46
C TRP A 91 2.65 -4.91 -5.64
N GLU A 92 2.62 -6.09 -5.01
CA GLU A 92 1.47 -6.62 -4.26
C GLU A 92 0.86 -5.62 -3.25
N ASN A 93 1.72 -4.85 -2.58
CA ASN A 93 1.30 -3.96 -1.51
C ASN A 93 0.84 -2.60 -2.07
N THR A 94 -0.48 -2.44 -2.18
CA THR A 94 -1.11 -1.22 -2.69
C THR A 94 -1.64 -0.28 -1.60
N CYS A 95 -1.43 -0.56 -0.31
CA CYS A 95 -2.07 0.21 0.77
C CYS A 95 -1.68 1.70 0.75
N ALA A 96 -0.39 2.00 0.64
CA ALA A 96 0.11 3.38 0.56
C ALA A 96 -0.36 4.09 -0.71
N ALA A 97 -0.48 3.36 -1.81
CA ALA A 97 -0.96 3.90 -3.08
C ALA A 97 -2.45 4.28 -3.03
N ARG A 98 -3.28 3.42 -2.41
CA ARG A 98 -4.71 3.69 -2.18
C ARG A 98 -4.91 4.88 -1.26
N MET A 99 -4.14 4.95 -0.18
CA MET A 99 -4.14 6.10 0.73
C MET A 99 -3.70 7.37 -0.01
N SER A 100 -2.65 7.30 -0.82
CA SER A 100 -2.17 8.42 -1.64
C SER A 100 -3.23 8.94 -2.61
N TYR A 101 -3.93 8.04 -3.30
CA TYR A 101 -5.03 8.40 -4.18
C TYR A 101 -6.14 9.11 -3.41
N ALA A 102 -6.58 8.55 -2.28
CA ALA A 102 -7.63 9.15 -1.45
C ALA A 102 -7.23 10.56 -0.97
N LEU A 103 -6.02 10.74 -0.44
CA LEU A 103 -5.49 12.03 -0.01
C LEU A 103 -5.49 13.07 -1.14
N ASN A 104 -4.94 12.69 -2.29
CA ASN A 104 -4.84 13.53 -3.48
C ASN A 104 -6.20 14.04 -3.96
N HIS A 105 -7.23 13.21 -3.85
CA HIS A 105 -8.59 13.55 -4.26
C HIS A 105 -9.44 14.13 -3.11
N SER A 106 -8.90 14.21 -1.90
CA SER A 106 -9.54 14.77 -0.69
C SER A 106 -8.87 16.05 -0.19
N GLY A 107 -8.21 16.78 -1.10
CA GLY A 107 -7.62 18.09 -0.81
C GLY A 107 -6.20 18.09 -0.24
N ILE A 108 -5.59 16.92 -0.01
CA ILE A 108 -4.20 16.79 0.45
C ILE A 108 -3.31 16.40 -0.73
N ARG A 109 -2.72 17.40 -1.39
CA ARG A 109 -1.85 17.17 -2.55
C ARG A 109 -0.48 16.63 -2.10
N LEU A 110 -0.13 15.43 -2.57
CA LEU A 110 1.18 14.87 -2.31
C LEU A 110 2.27 15.51 -3.18
N PRO A 111 3.38 15.97 -2.58
CA PRO A 111 4.49 16.54 -3.34
C PRO A 111 5.22 15.45 -4.14
N ALA A 112 6.11 15.88 -5.03
CA ALA A 112 6.96 14.96 -5.76
C ALA A 112 7.84 14.17 -4.78
N ASN A 113 7.91 12.85 -4.97
CA ASN A 113 8.72 11.97 -4.14
C ASN A 113 9.58 11.07 -5.01
N ARG A 114 10.89 11.29 -4.96
CA ARG A 114 11.87 10.48 -5.70
C ARG A 114 12.09 9.10 -5.09
N ALA A 115 11.69 8.89 -3.82
CA ALA A 115 11.84 7.61 -3.15
C ALA A 115 10.85 6.57 -3.69
N GLY A 116 9.62 6.95 -4.05
CA GLY A 116 8.67 5.99 -4.59
C GLY A 116 7.28 6.58 -4.82
N ALA A 117 7.07 7.09 -6.03
CA ALA A 117 5.77 7.53 -6.50
C ALA A 117 5.61 7.28 -8.01
N PHE A 118 4.38 7.03 -8.44
CA PHE A 118 3.98 7.15 -9.84
C PHE A 118 3.23 8.47 -10.06
N ILE A 119 3.40 9.05 -11.23
CA ILE A 119 2.57 10.18 -11.65
C ILE A 119 1.33 9.61 -12.32
N GLY A 120 0.14 10.00 -11.86
CA GLY A 120 -1.11 9.52 -12.42
C GLY A 120 -1.29 9.98 -13.87
N ASP A 121 -1.67 9.07 -14.77
CA ASP A 121 -1.80 9.37 -16.20
C ASP A 121 -2.92 10.38 -16.47
N LYS A 122 -4.00 10.34 -15.68
CA LYS A 122 -5.16 11.24 -15.81
C LYS A 122 -5.06 12.46 -14.91
N ASP A 123 -4.87 12.25 -13.61
CA ASP A 123 -4.92 13.34 -12.62
C ASP A 123 -3.60 14.13 -12.50
N LYS A 124 -2.51 13.62 -13.07
CA LYS A 124 -1.15 14.20 -13.02
C LYS A 124 -0.65 14.44 -11.59
N LYS A 125 -1.16 13.69 -10.60
CA LYS A 125 -0.76 13.78 -9.18
C LYS A 125 0.27 12.71 -8.84
N ASN A 126 1.03 12.93 -7.76
CA ASN A 126 1.99 11.94 -7.26
C ASN A 126 1.26 10.92 -6.38
N HIS A 127 1.32 9.64 -6.75
CA HIS A 127 0.74 8.55 -5.98
C HIS A 127 1.89 7.77 -5.35
N TRP A 128 2.12 8.00 -4.06
CA TRP A 128 3.22 7.37 -3.33
C TRP A 128 2.86 5.93 -3.01
N PHE A 129 3.80 5.01 -3.18
CA PHE A 129 3.57 3.59 -2.94
C PHE A 129 4.38 3.01 -1.77
N ARG A 130 5.29 3.80 -1.20
CA ARG A 130 6.07 3.37 -0.04
C ARG A 130 5.40 3.79 1.27
N VAL A 131 5.21 2.82 2.15
CA VAL A 131 4.52 3.00 3.43
C VAL A 131 5.29 3.97 4.33
N ARG A 132 6.60 3.76 4.48
CA ARG A 132 7.46 4.55 5.37
C ARG A 132 7.36 6.04 5.07
N GLU A 133 7.64 6.42 3.83
CA GLU A 133 7.69 7.81 3.40
C GLU A 133 6.32 8.47 3.51
N LEU A 134 5.24 7.76 3.13
CA LEU A 134 3.89 8.28 3.29
C LEU A 134 3.56 8.50 4.78
N GLY A 135 3.94 7.58 5.67
CA GLY A 135 3.72 7.70 7.10
C GLY A 135 4.45 8.90 7.72
N GLU A 136 5.71 9.12 7.32
CA GLU A 136 6.47 10.31 7.70
C GLU A 136 5.81 11.61 7.21
N PHE A 137 5.26 11.61 5.99
CA PHE A 137 4.49 12.73 5.47
C PHE A 137 3.23 12.99 6.30
N LEU A 138 2.43 11.96 6.60
CA LEU A 138 1.18 12.13 7.37
C LEU A 138 1.43 12.63 8.80
N LYS A 139 2.48 12.14 9.48
CA LYS A 139 2.87 12.67 10.80
C LYS A 139 3.21 14.16 10.76
N LYS A 140 3.90 14.61 9.71
CA LYS A 140 4.23 16.04 9.52
C LYS A 140 2.99 16.86 9.16
N GLN A 141 2.16 16.36 8.26
CA GLN A 141 0.97 17.03 7.76
C GLN A 141 -0.12 17.14 8.85
N PHE A 142 -0.41 16.06 9.56
CA PHE A 142 -1.52 15.97 10.52
C PHE A 142 -1.10 16.29 11.95
N GLY A 143 0.20 16.15 12.26
CA GLY A 143 0.70 16.19 13.63
C GLY A 143 0.42 14.89 14.39
N ARG A 144 0.40 14.99 15.72
CA ARG A 144 0.10 13.86 16.61
C ARG A 144 -1.26 13.22 16.28
N GLY A 145 -1.31 11.90 16.34
CA GLY A 145 -2.55 11.14 16.25
C GLY A 145 -3.54 11.55 17.35
N THR A 146 -4.83 11.45 17.06
CA THR A 146 -5.88 11.51 18.09
C THR A 146 -5.69 10.38 19.10
N VAL A 147 -5.27 9.20 18.62
CA VAL A 147 -4.80 8.09 19.45
C VAL A 147 -3.46 7.61 18.90
N GLU A 148 -2.47 7.44 19.78
CA GLU A 148 -1.20 6.77 19.49
C GLU A 148 -0.94 5.74 20.59
N TYR A 149 -0.56 4.52 20.22
CA TYR A 149 -0.32 3.44 21.18
C TYR A 149 0.76 2.48 20.69
N CYS A 150 1.59 1.99 21.60
CA CYS A 150 2.59 0.96 21.34
C CYS A 150 2.15 -0.32 22.07
N PRO A 151 1.65 -1.34 21.35
CA PRO A 151 1.22 -2.59 21.99
C PRO A 151 2.39 -3.32 22.69
N PRO A 152 2.13 -4.07 23.78
CA PRO A 152 3.15 -4.90 24.45
C PRO A 152 3.85 -5.81 23.45
N ARG A 153 5.19 -5.76 23.41
CA ARG A 153 5.98 -6.48 22.42
C ARG A 153 6.11 -7.95 22.81
N LEU A 154 5.88 -8.85 21.85
CA LEU A 154 6.31 -10.24 21.99
C LEU A 154 7.83 -10.33 21.86
N LYS A 155 8.41 -11.25 22.60
CA LYS A 155 9.82 -11.62 22.62
C LYS A 155 10.06 -12.90 21.81
N SER A 156 11.32 -13.20 21.55
CA SER A 156 11.74 -14.38 20.79
C SER A 156 11.55 -15.70 21.53
N ASP A 157 11.46 -15.63 22.85
CA ASP A 157 11.24 -16.74 23.78
C ASP A 157 9.76 -16.86 24.22
N ASP A 158 8.89 -15.95 23.78
CA ASP A 158 7.45 -16.08 24.04
C ASP A 158 6.83 -17.17 23.18
N ASP A 159 5.80 -17.84 23.70
CA ASP A 159 4.93 -18.71 22.91
C ASP A 159 4.17 -17.83 21.89
N ALA A 160 4.48 -18.03 20.60
CA ALA A 160 3.88 -17.31 19.47
C ALA A 160 2.41 -17.63 19.25
N ASP A 161 1.90 -18.62 19.97
CA ASP A 161 0.55 -19.12 19.82
C ASP A 161 -0.44 -18.05 20.24
N PHE A 162 -1.53 -17.97 19.48
CA PHE A 162 -2.57 -16.97 19.68
C PHE A 162 -3.19 -17.03 21.08
N ASP A 163 -3.20 -18.21 21.70
CA ASP A 163 -3.75 -18.46 23.03
C ASP A 163 -2.74 -18.20 24.16
N SER A 164 -1.50 -17.79 23.86
CA SER A 164 -0.52 -17.48 24.89
C SER A 164 -0.94 -16.27 25.73
N ALA A 165 -0.59 -16.29 27.01
CA ALA A 165 -0.92 -15.20 27.93
C ALA A 165 -0.41 -13.84 27.43
N ALA A 166 0.80 -13.81 26.84
CA ALA A 166 1.39 -12.61 26.27
C ALA A 166 0.59 -12.09 25.05
N PHE A 167 0.11 -12.98 24.19
CA PHE A 167 -0.71 -12.60 23.05
C PHE A 167 -2.09 -12.07 23.49
N GLN A 168 -2.72 -12.73 24.47
CA GLN A 168 -4.01 -12.30 25.03
C GLN A 168 -3.91 -10.96 25.77
N GLU A 169 -2.84 -10.73 26.55
CA GLU A 169 -2.56 -9.43 27.17
C GLU A 169 -2.43 -8.34 26.09
N ARG A 170 -1.68 -8.62 25.02
CA ARG A 170 -1.52 -7.71 23.90
C ARG A 170 -2.86 -7.37 23.25
N ILE A 171 -3.72 -8.34 22.95
CA ILE A 171 -5.08 -8.10 22.42
C ILE A 171 -5.88 -7.21 23.39
N ALA A 172 -5.95 -7.58 24.68
CA ALA A 172 -6.71 -6.84 25.68
C ALA A 172 -6.24 -5.39 25.81
N SER A 173 -4.92 -5.18 25.83
CA SER A 173 -4.31 -3.86 25.92
C SER A 173 -4.67 -2.97 24.72
N VAL A 174 -4.71 -3.53 23.51
CA VAL A 174 -5.07 -2.84 22.28
C VAL A 174 -6.56 -2.50 22.25
N LYS A 175 -7.42 -3.44 22.66
CA LYS A 175 -8.86 -3.21 22.78
C LYS A 175 -9.16 -2.03 23.70
N GLN A 176 -8.52 -1.99 24.87
CA GLN A 176 -8.69 -0.92 25.86
C GLN A 176 -8.09 0.43 25.40
N ASN A 177 -6.87 0.41 24.86
CA ASN A 177 -6.11 1.64 24.63
C ASN A 177 -6.30 2.25 23.25
N VAL A 178 -6.83 1.49 22.30
CA VAL A 178 -7.07 1.94 20.92
C VAL A 178 -8.54 1.78 20.55
N LEU A 179 -9.04 0.55 20.43
CA LEU A 179 -10.35 0.29 19.83
C LEU A 179 -11.50 0.96 20.60
N ALA A 180 -11.49 0.87 21.94
CA ALA A 180 -12.47 1.55 22.78
C ALA A 180 -12.48 3.08 22.58
N LYS A 181 -11.32 3.68 22.26
CA LYS A 181 -11.18 5.14 22.08
C LYS A 181 -11.55 5.61 20.68
N ILE A 182 -11.49 4.74 19.68
CA ILE A 182 -11.82 5.06 18.28
C ILE A 182 -13.20 4.55 17.85
N LYS A 183 -13.90 3.82 18.72
CA LYS A 183 -15.26 3.36 18.48
C LYS A 183 -16.19 4.53 18.16
N GLY A 184 -16.94 4.44 17.07
CA GLY A 184 -17.83 5.47 16.56
C GLY A 184 -17.13 6.69 15.94
N LYS A 185 -15.79 6.72 15.92
CA LYS A 185 -15.01 7.78 15.27
C LYS A 185 -14.56 7.32 13.90
N THR A 186 -14.43 8.23 12.95
CA THR A 186 -13.96 7.92 11.61
C THR A 186 -12.57 8.48 11.37
N GLY A 187 -11.74 7.80 10.58
CA GLY A 187 -10.45 8.37 10.23
C GLY A 187 -9.45 7.44 9.56
N ILE A 188 -8.18 7.87 9.60
CA ILE A 188 -7.05 7.11 9.05
C ILE A 188 -6.38 6.35 10.19
N VAL A 189 -6.10 5.08 9.96
CA VAL A 189 -5.25 4.25 10.84
C VAL A 189 -3.94 3.94 10.12
N MET A 190 -2.83 4.13 10.83
CA MET A 190 -1.50 3.70 10.44
C MET A 190 -0.97 2.70 11.46
N PHE A 191 -0.42 1.61 10.95
CA PHE A 191 0.32 0.62 11.71
C PHE A 191 1.79 0.72 11.33
N GLU A 192 2.68 0.80 12.32
CA GLU A 192 4.10 0.53 12.13
C GLU A 192 4.36 -0.91 12.52
N VAL A 193 5.02 -1.65 11.63
CA VAL A 193 5.26 -3.08 11.79
C VAL A 193 6.75 -3.35 11.66
N GLU A 194 7.28 -4.07 12.64
CA GLU A 194 8.66 -4.53 12.65
C GLU A 194 8.74 -5.96 12.10
N GLY A 195 9.81 -6.26 11.34
CA GLY A 195 10.09 -7.60 10.82
C GLY A 195 9.51 -7.90 9.44
N TRP A 196 8.71 -7.01 8.84
CA TRP A 196 8.31 -7.15 7.44
C TRP A 196 9.48 -6.82 6.49
N GLY A 197 9.63 -7.63 5.44
CA GLY A 197 10.73 -7.48 4.47
C GLY A 197 10.45 -6.43 3.37
N ASN A 198 9.19 -6.21 3.02
CA ASN A 198 8.79 -5.36 1.89
C ASN A 198 7.97 -4.12 2.30
N ALA A 199 7.66 -3.96 3.58
CA ALA A 199 6.92 -2.83 4.11
C ALA A 199 7.33 -2.52 5.55
N SER A 200 7.16 -1.27 5.97
CA SER A 200 7.40 -0.83 7.35
C SER A 200 6.12 -0.76 8.19
N GLY A 201 5.00 -1.18 7.62
CA GLY A 201 3.69 -0.90 8.20
C GLY A 201 2.54 -0.97 7.21
N HIS A 202 1.37 -0.52 7.64
CA HIS A 202 0.13 -0.62 6.90
C HIS A 202 -0.75 0.63 7.09
N PHE A 203 -1.57 0.95 6.08
CA PHE A 203 -2.55 2.02 6.13
C PHE A 203 -3.93 1.51 5.82
N THR A 204 -4.92 2.07 6.50
CA THR A 204 -6.33 1.85 6.17
C THR A 204 -7.21 3.00 6.68
N LEU A 205 -8.48 2.97 6.30
CA LEU A 205 -9.51 3.81 6.89
C LEU A 205 -10.29 3.03 7.94
N TRP A 206 -10.73 3.72 8.98
CA TRP A 206 -11.61 3.21 10.01
C TRP A 206 -12.95 3.94 9.95
N ASP A 207 -14.04 3.20 9.79
CA ASP A 207 -15.39 3.74 9.57
C ASP A 207 -16.20 4.00 10.85
N GLY A 208 -15.57 3.81 12.02
CA GLY A 208 -16.24 3.84 13.33
C GLY A 208 -16.46 2.46 13.93
N SER A 209 -16.40 1.41 13.11
CA SER A 209 -16.62 0.03 13.53
C SER A 209 -15.62 -0.97 12.98
N LYS A 210 -15.12 -0.76 11.76
CA LYS A 210 -14.21 -1.69 11.08
C LYS A 210 -13.26 -0.95 10.16
N MET A 211 -12.21 -1.66 9.78
CA MET A 211 -11.28 -1.18 8.76
C MET A 211 -11.87 -1.36 7.35
N LEU A 212 -11.63 -0.40 6.47
CA LEU A 212 -11.97 -0.49 5.06
C LEU A 212 -10.78 -1.05 4.29
N TYR A 213 -10.86 -2.30 3.84
CA TYR A 213 -9.77 -2.90 3.06
C TYR A 213 -10.22 -3.38 1.68
N ALA A 214 -9.24 -3.55 0.79
CA ALA A 214 -9.48 -4.03 -0.56
C ALA A 214 -9.65 -5.55 -0.61
N ARG A 215 -10.64 -6.03 -1.36
CA ARG A 215 -10.88 -7.47 -1.57
C ARG A 215 -9.64 -8.14 -2.19
N GLY A 216 -9.29 -9.35 -1.73
CA GLY A 216 -8.14 -10.13 -2.20
C GLY A 216 -6.95 -10.25 -1.23
N HIS A 217 -7.01 -9.60 -0.05
CA HIS A 217 -6.28 -10.01 1.16
C HIS A 217 -7.28 -10.30 2.29
N GLU A 218 -8.40 -10.92 1.92
CA GLU A 218 -9.51 -11.27 2.80
C GLU A 218 -9.12 -12.52 3.58
N SER A 219 -8.75 -12.36 4.85
CA SER A 219 -9.33 -13.25 5.86
C SER A 219 -10.57 -12.52 6.34
N ASP A 220 -11.75 -13.07 6.04
CA ASP A 220 -13.06 -12.48 6.30
C ASP A 220 -13.37 -12.21 7.79
N ASP A 221 -12.42 -12.46 8.70
CA ASP A 221 -12.73 -12.54 10.14
C ASP A 221 -11.92 -11.66 11.09
N ASP A 222 -10.99 -10.81 10.67
CA ASP A 222 -10.39 -9.87 11.64
C ASP A 222 -9.91 -8.57 11.02
N SER A 223 -10.86 -7.65 10.79
CA SER A 223 -10.53 -6.24 10.55
C SER A 223 -9.78 -5.60 11.72
N GLU A 224 -9.62 -6.28 12.85
CA GLU A 224 -8.86 -5.79 13.99
C GLU A 224 -7.46 -6.41 14.09
N TYR A 225 -7.15 -7.47 13.31
CA TYR A 225 -5.90 -8.22 13.39
C TYR A 225 -4.65 -7.34 13.33
N TYR A 226 -4.62 -6.34 12.44
CA TYR A 226 -3.47 -5.45 12.31
C TYR A 226 -3.18 -4.62 13.58
N PHE A 227 -4.18 -4.36 14.43
CA PHE A 227 -3.97 -3.61 15.67
C PHE A 227 -3.12 -4.37 16.69
N TRP A 228 -3.26 -5.69 16.75
CA TRP A 228 -2.49 -6.57 17.64
C TRP A 228 -1.58 -7.53 16.90
N PHE A 229 -1.42 -7.38 15.58
CA PHE A 229 -0.66 -8.29 14.73
C PHE A 229 0.69 -8.63 15.36
N ALA A 230 0.92 -9.92 15.53
CA ALA A 230 2.20 -10.48 15.89
C ALA A 230 2.26 -11.94 15.43
N ARG A 231 3.45 -12.38 15.04
CA ARG A 231 3.80 -13.78 14.80
C ARG A 231 5.31 -13.93 14.97
N LEU A 232 5.80 -15.15 15.15
CA LEU A 232 7.24 -15.40 15.09
C LEU A 232 7.68 -15.85 13.70
N SER A 233 8.82 -15.33 13.25
CA SER A 233 9.52 -15.81 12.06
C SER A 233 10.06 -17.22 12.33
N PRO A 234 9.90 -18.18 11.40
CA PRO A 234 10.28 -19.56 11.65
C PRO A 234 11.78 -19.78 11.85
N ASN A 235 12.68 -18.88 11.39
CA ASN A 235 14.13 -18.98 11.59
C ASN A 235 14.89 -17.67 11.27
N PRO A 236 15.67 -17.06 12.19
CA PRO A 236 15.62 -17.26 13.64
C PRO A 236 14.26 -16.81 14.21
N ASN A 237 13.91 -17.29 15.40
CA ASN A 237 12.66 -16.97 16.10
C ASN A 237 12.62 -15.47 16.44
N ARG A 238 12.12 -14.65 15.51
CA ARG A 238 12.08 -13.19 15.61
C ARG A 238 10.64 -12.73 15.49
N PRO A 239 10.15 -11.94 16.46
CA PRO A 239 8.84 -11.34 16.37
C PRO A 239 8.69 -10.43 15.14
N ILE A 240 7.67 -10.71 14.35
CA ILE A 240 7.14 -9.83 13.31
C ILE A 240 5.82 -9.28 13.85
N GLN A 241 5.75 -7.99 14.17
CA GLN A 241 4.65 -7.46 14.97
C GLN A 241 4.39 -5.97 14.76
N THR A 242 3.14 -5.54 14.98
CA THR A 242 2.78 -4.13 15.09
C THR A 242 3.44 -3.52 16.33
N VAL A 243 4.25 -2.49 16.14
CA VAL A 243 4.98 -1.82 17.23
C VAL A 243 4.38 -0.45 17.56
N LYS A 244 3.59 0.12 16.65
CA LYS A 244 2.88 1.37 16.89
C LYS A 244 1.58 1.41 16.09
N VAL A 245 0.53 1.90 16.72
CA VAL A 245 -0.75 2.26 16.09
C VAL A 245 -0.94 3.77 16.20
N ILE A 246 -1.30 4.42 15.10
CA ILE A 246 -1.64 5.83 15.07
C ILE A 246 -3.00 5.98 14.38
N PHE A 247 -3.93 6.64 15.05
CA PHE A 247 -5.23 7.01 14.50
C PHE A 247 -5.35 8.53 14.43
N TRP A 248 -5.67 9.05 13.24
CA TRP A 248 -6.09 10.43 13.06
C TRP A 248 -7.58 10.46 12.78
N GLU A 249 -8.34 10.98 13.74
CA GLU A 249 -9.76 11.27 13.53
C GLU A 249 -9.93 12.31 12.43
N LEU A 250 -10.91 12.06 11.56
CA LEU A 250 -11.35 12.91 10.47
C LEU A 250 -12.84 13.24 10.66
N THR A 251 -13.18 14.50 10.39
CA THR A 251 -14.56 15.03 10.44
C THR A 251 -15.20 15.09 9.07
#